data_AF-S2YE72-F1
#
_entry.id   AF-S2YE72-F1
#
_cell.length_a   1.000
_cell.length_b   1.000
_cell.length_c   1.000
_cell.angle_alpha   90.00
_cell.angle_beta   90.00
_cell.angle_gamma   90.00
#
_symmetry.space_group_name_H-M   'P 1'
#
loop_
_entity.id
_entity.type
_entity.pdbx_description
1 polymer ?
#
loop_
_entity_poly.entity_id
_entity_poly.type
_entity_poly.pdbx_seq_one_letter_code
_entity_poly.pdbx_strand_id
1 'polypeptide(L)'
;MQAEAGPVADSVPPERPSRRIFRDETLLVLGLSLGASGVSALISFVGSVTKPGGLKDQAATLNASAAPGRPWLDLAWQLFGIASALVPVALVAHLLLREGAGMRTIGFDRTRPWPDLGRGAAIAAVIGSTGIAFYLAARGLGFNLTVVPEALPDVWWKYPVLVLSAMQNAILEEVVVVGYLLRRLGQLGWTPGAALVASAVLRGSYHLYQGIGGFLGNMVMGVVFVYLYRRWGRVGPLVVAHSLLDIGAFVGYALLAGKVGWLPTA
;
A
#
# COMPACT_ATOMS: atom_id res chain seq x y z
N MET A 1 -47.29 -43.04 -29.15
CA MET A 1 -46.99 -42.47 -27.82
C MET A 1 -45.69 -43.07 -27.35
N GLN A 2 -44.56 -42.39 -27.57
CA GLN A 2 -43.28 -42.67 -26.92
C GLN A 2 -42.81 -41.34 -26.33
N ALA A 3 -42.60 -41.35 -25.02
CA ALA A 3 -42.24 -40.19 -24.24
C ALA A 3 -40.74 -39.92 -24.39
N GLU A 4 -40.38 -38.75 -24.93
CA GLU A 4 -39.05 -38.18 -24.76
C GLU A 4 -38.97 -37.54 -23.38
N ALA A 5 -38.29 -38.20 -22.45
CA ALA A 5 -37.80 -37.56 -21.24
C ALA A 5 -36.43 -36.95 -21.54
N GLY A 6 -36.40 -35.65 -21.86
CA GLY A 6 -35.16 -34.90 -21.94
C GLY A 6 -34.51 -34.78 -20.55
N PRO A 7 -33.18 -34.90 -20.41
CA PRO A 7 -32.53 -34.62 -19.16
C PRO A 7 -32.57 -33.10 -18.94
N VAL A 8 -33.45 -32.66 -18.04
CA VAL A 8 -33.35 -31.32 -17.46
C VAL A 8 -32.07 -31.33 -16.63
N ALA A 9 -30.99 -30.84 -17.22
CA ALA A 9 -29.79 -30.53 -16.47
C ALA A 9 -30.20 -29.47 -15.43
N ASP A 10 -30.33 -29.90 -14.18
CA ASP A 10 -30.46 -29.03 -13.02
C ASP A 10 -29.27 -28.06 -13.03
N SER A 11 -29.47 -26.89 -13.63
CA SER A 11 -28.55 -25.77 -13.50
C SER A 11 -28.66 -25.26 -12.06
N VAL A 12 -27.95 -25.92 -11.15
CA VAL A 12 -27.72 -25.43 -9.79
C VAL A 12 -27.17 -24.02 -9.94
N PRO A 13 -27.87 -22.97 -9.48
CA PRO A 13 -27.36 -21.61 -9.55
C PRO A 13 -26.02 -21.60 -8.81
N PRO A 14 -24.96 -20.95 -9.34
CA PRO A 14 -23.68 -20.89 -8.65
C PRO A 14 -23.92 -20.33 -7.24
N GLU A 15 -23.64 -21.17 -6.24
CA GLU A 15 -23.88 -20.87 -4.84
C GLU A 15 -23.05 -19.62 -4.50
N ARG A 16 -23.72 -18.50 -4.21
CA ARG A 16 -23.01 -17.26 -3.87
C ARG A 16 -22.18 -17.53 -2.61
N PRO A 17 -20.89 -17.15 -2.58
CA PRO A 17 -20.05 -17.42 -1.43
C PRO A 17 -20.69 -16.88 -0.15
N SER A 18 -20.74 -17.71 0.89
CA SER A 18 -21.33 -17.32 2.18
C SER A 18 -20.53 -16.19 2.83
N ARG A 19 -21.16 -15.41 3.72
CA ARG A 19 -20.47 -14.34 4.49
C ARG A 19 -19.23 -14.86 5.23
N ARG A 20 -19.25 -16.13 5.65
CA ARG A 20 -18.10 -16.79 6.30
C ARG A 20 -16.90 -16.87 5.36
N ILE A 21 -17.11 -17.25 4.11
CA ILE A 21 -16.04 -17.34 3.10
C ILE A 21 -15.41 -15.96 2.88
N PHE A 22 -16.21 -14.90 2.71
CA PHE A 22 -15.66 -13.55 2.52
C PHE A 22 -14.85 -13.07 3.72
N ARG A 23 -15.30 -13.37 4.94
CA ARG A 23 -14.54 -13.05 6.15
C ARG A 23 -13.21 -13.80 6.17
N ASP A 24 -13.24 -15.11 5.98
CA ASP A 24 -12.06 -15.96 6.07
C ASP A 24 -11.04 -15.60 4.97
N GLU A 25 -11.49 -15.37 3.73
CA GLU A 25 -10.66 -14.83 2.64
C GLU A 25 -10.03 -13.48 2.98
N THR A 26 -10.81 -12.56 3.55
CA THR A 26 -10.30 -11.23 3.95
C THR A 26 -9.22 -11.36 5.03
N LEU A 27 -9.45 -12.21 6.03
CA LEU A 27 -8.48 -12.45 7.11
C LEU A 27 -7.21 -13.11 6.58
N LEU A 28 -7.31 -14.04 5.63
CA LEU A 28 -6.15 -14.66 5.00
C LEU A 28 -5.34 -13.66 4.18
N VAL A 29 -5.99 -12.84 3.35
CA VAL A 29 -5.31 -11.79 2.56
C VAL A 29 -4.60 -10.82 3.50
N LEU A 30 -5.27 -10.32 4.55
CA LEU A 30 -4.66 -9.41 5.52
C LEU A 30 -3.53 -10.08 6.32
N GLY A 31 -3.72 -11.32 6.76
CA GLY A 31 -2.73 -12.08 7.53
C GLY A 31 -1.46 -12.42 6.73
N LEU A 32 -1.56 -12.54 5.41
CA LEU A 32 -0.40 -12.72 4.52
C LEU A 32 0.22 -11.40 4.04
N SER A 33 -0.37 -10.25 4.39
CA SER A 33 0.04 -8.94 3.88
C SER A 33 0.00 -7.84 4.95
N LEU A 34 -0.77 -6.78 4.72
CA LEU A 34 -0.74 -5.53 5.47
C LEU A 34 -1.31 -5.66 6.90
N GLY A 35 -2.11 -6.69 7.17
CA GLY A 35 -2.49 -7.05 8.54
C GLY A 35 -1.28 -7.54 9.34
N ALA A 36 -0.47 -8.44 8.77
CA ALA A 36 0.80 -8.86 9.38
C ALA A 36 1.80 -7.71 9.46
N SER A 37 1.90 -6.86 8.44
CA SER A 37 2.72 -5.64 8.50
C SER A 37 2.25 -4.70 9.62
N GLY A 38 0.95 -4.57 9.86
CA GLY A 38 0.39 -3.81 10.98
C GLY A 38 0.81 -4.34 12.35
N VAL A 39 0.76 -5.65 12.54
CA VAL A 39 1.24 -6.29 13.78
C VAL A 39 2.76 -6.08 13.94
N SER A 40 3.53 -6.30 12.88
CA SER A 40 4.98 -6.08 12.89
C SER A 40 5.35 -4.62 13.20
N ALA A 41 4.60 -3.67 12.63
CA ALA A 41 4.78 -2.24 12.85
C ALA A 41 4.49 -1.85 14.30
N LEU A 42 3.44 -2.42 14.91
CA LEU A 42 3.13 -2.22 16.32
C LEU A 42 4.23 -2.78 17.23
N ILE A 43 4.71 -4.00 16.97
CA ILE A 43 5.81 -4.61 17.73
C ILE A 43 7.06 -3.73 17.63
N SER A 44 7.39 -3.28 16.42
CA SER A 44 8.54 -2.42 16.16
C SER A 44 8.43 -1.10 16.91
N PHE A 45 7.26 -0.45 16.85
CA PHE A 45 6.99 0.80 17.57
C PHE A 45 7.10 0.64 19.08
N VAL A 46 6.50 -0.42 19.66
CA VAL A 46 6.60 -0.73 21.10
C VAL A 46 8.07 -0.96 21.49
N GLY A 47 8.84 -1.66 20.66
CA GLY A 47 10.28 -1.83 20.84
C GLY A 47 11.02 -0.48 20.86
N SER A 48 10.70 0.42 19.93
CA SER A 48 11.32 1.75 19.85
C SER A 48 11.00 2.62 21.08
N VAL A 49 9.76 2.60 21.59
CA VAL A 49 9.39 3.43 22.76
C VAL A 49 9.87 2.87 24.09
N THR A 50 10.15 1.56 24.17
CA THR A 50 10.63 0.91 25.41
C THR A 50 12.15 0.84 25.50
N LYS A 51 12.88 1.11 24.41
CA LYS A 51 14.35 1.10 24.38
C LYS A 51 14.94 2.36 25.06
N PRO A 52 16.03 2.22 25.84
CA PRO A 52 16.77 3.38 26.37
C PRO A 52 17.23 4.31 25.23
N GLY A 53 16.94 5.61 25.34
CA GLY A 53 17.16 6.63 24.28
C GLY A 53 15.86 7.15 23.64
N GLY A 54 14.78 6.37 23.68
CA GLY A 54 13.46 6.79 23.19
C GLY A 54 13.34 6.93 21.67
N LEU A 55 12.22 7.50 21.20
CA LEU A 55 11.87 7.59 19.77
C LEU A 55 12.80 8.49 18.93
N LYS A 56 13.48 9.46 19.56
CA LYS A 56 14.26 10.48 18.84
C LYS A 56 15.51 9.92 18.14
N ASP A 57 15.97 8.75 18.56
CA ASP A 57 17.21 8.13 18.08
C ASP A 57 16.97 6.95 17.12
N GLN A 58 15.73 6.75 16.66
CA GLN A 58 15.37 5.62 15.79
C GLN A 58 15.03 6.11 14.37
N ALA A 59 15.81 5.64 13.39
CA ALA A 59 15.51 5.80 11.98
C ALA A 59 14.96 4.48 11.41
N ALA A 60 13.79 4.52 10.81
CA ALA A 60 13.27 3.41 10.03
C ALA A 60 13.79 3.53 8.59
N THR A 61 14.57 2.55 8.14
CA THR A 61 15.07 2.47 6.76
C THR A 61 14.15 1.57 5.93
N LEU A 62 13.55 2.12 4.88
CA LEU A 62 12.59 1.39 4.03
C LEU A 62 13.30 0.51 2.99
N ASN A 63 14.19 1.11 2.20
CA ASN A 63 14.92 0.44 1.12
C ASN A 63 16.39 0.27 1.53
N ALA A 64 16.68 -0.73 2.36
CA ALA A 64 18.03 -1.06 2.80
C ALA A 64 18.67 -2.17 1.95
N SER A 65 20.00 -2.17 1.89
CA SER A 65 20.76 -3.27 1.28
C SER A 65 20.63 -4.55 2.11
N ALA A 66 20.24 -5.65 1.46
CA ALA A 66 20.17 -6.97 2.08
C ALA A 66 21.52 -7.71 2.04
N ALA A 67 22.40 -7.32 1.11
CA ALA A 67 23.74 -7.89 0.98
C ALA A 67 24.80 -6.81 0.70
N PRO A 68 25.17 -6.00 1.73
CA PRO A 68 26.18 -4.96 1.59
C PRO A 68 27.49 -5.50 0.99
N GLY A 69 28.05 -4.79 0.01
CA GLY A 69 29.27 -5.20 -0.69
C GLY A 69 29.08 -6.30 -1.75
N ARG A 70 27.86 -6.80 -1.97
CA ARG A 70 27.55 -7.87 -2.94
C ARG A 70 26.41 -7.45 -3.89
N PRO A 71 26.66 -6.54 -4.86
CA PRO A 71 25.59 -5.85 -5.61
C PRO A 71 24.61 -6.76 -6.35
N TRP A 72 25.08 -7.84 -6.98
CA TRP A 72 24.20 -8.78 -7.70
C TRP A 72 23.34 -9.64 -6.77
N LEU A 73 23.87 -10.02 -5.61
CA LEU A 73 23.09 -10.75 -4.60
C LEU A 73 22.05 -9.82 -3.98
N ASP A 74 22.42 -8.57 -3.71
CA ASP A 74 21.49 -7.56 -3.21
C ASP A 74 20.35 -7.33 -4.21
N LEU A 75 20.67 -7.10 -5.49
CA LEU A 75 19.66 -6.98 -6.54
C LEU A 75 18.71 -8.18 -6.59
N ALA A 76 19.23 -9.41 -6.48
CA ALA A 76 18.39 -10.61 -6.43
C ALA A 76 17.42 -10.60 -5.24
N TRP A 77 17.89 -10.20 -4.04
CA TRP A 77 17.03 -10.04 -2.87
C TRP A 77 16.00 -8.93 -3.00
N GLN A 78 16.37 -7.78 -3.60
CA GLN A 78 15.42 -6.70 -3.85
C GLN A 78 14.30 -7.14 -4.79
N LEU A 79 14.66 -7.76 -5.92
CA LEU A 79 13.68 -8.25 -6.89
C LEU A 79 12.80 -9.37 -6.33
N PHE A 80 13.39 -10.27 -5.53
CA PHE A 80 12.64 -11.29 -4.81
C PHE A 80 11.66 -10.69 -3.80
N GLY A 81 12.09 -9.71 -3.00
CA GLY A 81 11.24 -8.99 -2.06
C GLY A 81 10.05 -8.32 -2.75
N ILE A 82 10.32 -7.57 -3.83
CA ILE A 82 9.29 -6.93 -4.65
C ILE A 82 8.30 -7.96 -5.23
N ALA A 83 8.80 -9.03 -5.84
CA ALA A 83 7.96 -10.05 -6.46
C ALA A 83 7.09 -10.80 -5.43
N SER A 84 7.68 -11.18 -4.29
CA SER A 84 6.97 -11.88 -3.22
C SER A 84 5.92 -10.99 -2.54
N ALA A 85 6.20 -9.70 -2.37
CA ALA A 85 5.24 -8.72 -1.82
C ALA A 85 4.01 -8.51 -2.72
N LEU A 86 4.07 -8.87 -4.00
CA LEU A 86 2.92 -8.84 -4.93
C LEU A 86 2.09 -10.14 -4.92
N VAL A 87 2.52 -11.20 -4.23
CA VAL A 87 1.75 -12.46 -4.13
C VAL A 87 0.36 -12.25 -3.50
N PRO A 88 0.18 -11.45 -2.42
CA PRO A 88 -1.16 -11.13 -1.90
C PRO A 88 -2.07 -10.43 -2.92
N VAL A 89 -1.50 -9.61 -3.82
CA VAL A 89 -2.25 -8.98 -4.93
C VAL A 89 -2.71 -10.02 -5.94
N ALA A 90 -1.84 -10.98 -6.27
CA ALA A 90 -2.21 -12.12 -7.13
C ALA A 90 -3.29 -12.99 -6.46
N LEU A 91 -3.23 -13.20 -5.15
CA LEU A 91 -4.26 -13.88 -4.38
C LEU A 91 -5.60 -13.12 -4.45
N VAL A 92 -5.62 -11.80 -4.25
CA VAL A 92 -6.82 -10.97 -4.44
C VAL A 92 -7.39 -11.15 -5.85
N ALA A 93 -6.54 -11.10 -6.89
CA ALA A 93 -6.97 -11.30 -8.26
C ALA A 93 -7.61 -12.68 -8.46
N HIS A 94 -6.99 -13.73 -7.93
CA HIS A 94 -7.51 -15.10 -7.97
C HIS A 94 -8.88 -15.23 -7.26
N LEU A 95 -9.03 -14.65 -6.07
CA LEU A 95 -10.29 -14.67 -5.32
C LEU A 95 -11.40 -13.91 -6.04
N LEU A 96 -11.08 -12.77 -6.67
CA LEU A 96 -12.04 -12.02 -7.48
C LEU A 96 -12.45 -12.80 -8.73
N LEU A 97 -11.52 -13.51 -9.38
CA LEU A 97 -11.85 -14.37 -10.53
C LEU A 97 -12.74 -15.55 -10.12
N ARG A 98 -12.47 -16.17 -8.95
CA ARG A 98 -13.25 -17.29 -8.42
C ARG A 98 -14.71 -16.94 -8.15
N GLU A 99 -15.01 -15.69 -7.79
CA GLU A 99 -16.39 -15.21 -7.61
C GLU A 99 -17.05 -14.70 -8.90
N GLY A 100 -16.45 -14.94 -10.08
CA GLY A 100 -16.95 -14.48 -11.38
C GLY A 100 -16.75 -12.97 -11.63
N ALA A 101 -15.95 -12.32 -10.78
CA ALA A 101 -15.54 -10.93 -10.95
C ALA A 101 -14.11 -10.87 -11.52
N GLY A 102 -13.45 -9.75 -11.35
CA GLY A 102 -12.04 -9.57 -11.73
C GLY A 102 -11.52 -8.22 -11.28
N MET A 103 -10.23 -7.95 -11.51
CA MET A 103 -9.57 -6.71 -11.06
C MET A 103 -10.23 -5.42 -11.57
N ARG A 104 -10.92 -5.49 -12.73
CA ARG A 104 -11.77 -4.39 -13.23
C ARG A 104 -12.88 -3.95 -12.28
N THR A 105 -13.32 -4.84 -11.39
CA THR A 105 -14.41 -4.58 -10.43
C THR A 105 -13.98 -3.62 -9.33
N ILE A 106 -12.69 -3.59 -9.01
CA ILE A 106 -12.08 -2.58 -8.15
C ILE A 106 -11.42 -1.46 -8.97
N GLY A 107 -11.62 -1.46 -10.30
CA GLY A 107 -11.04 -0.51 -11.24
C GLY A 107 -9.50 -0.54 -11.27
N PHE A 108 -8.91 -1.70 -11.03
CA PHE A 108 -7.51 -1.99 -11.36
C PHE A 108 -7.48 -2.68 -12.73
N ASP A 109 -7.51 -1.89 -13.79
CA ASP A 109 -7.52 -2.36 -15.17
C ASP A 109 -6.89 -1.30 -16.10
N ARG A 110 -6.69 -1.67 -17.37
CA ARG A 110 -6.08 -0.79 -18.39
C ARG A 110 -7.09 -0.01 -19.23
N THR A 111 -8.33 0.13 -18.79
CA THR A 111 -9.39 0.76 -19.62
C THR A 111 -9.29 2.29 -19.67
N ARG A 112 -8.66 2.94 -18.68
CA ARG A 112 -8.55 4.41 -18.59
C ARG A 112 -7.16 4.89 -18.14
N PRO A 113 -6.07 4.51 -18.83
CA PRO A 113 -4.70 4.76 -18.36
C PRO A 113 -4.37 6.25 -18.27
N TRP A 114 -4.74 7.06 -19.26
CA TRP A 114 -4.42 8.51 -19.25
C TRP A 114 -5.21 9.31 -18.21
N PRO A 115 -6.54 9.12 -18.05
CA PRO A 115 -7.26 9.75 -16.96
C PRO A 115 -6.75 9.32 -15.58
N ASP A 116 -6.41 8.03 -15.41
CA ASP A 116 -5.87 7.52 -14.16
C ASP A 116 -4.49 8.15 -13.86
N LEU A 117 -3.64 8.28 -14.88
CA LEU A 117 -2.35 8.97 -14.77
C LEU A 117 -2.50 10.45 -14.38
N GLY A 118 -3.34 11.20 -15.11
CA GLY A 118 -3.53 12.64 -14.87
C GLY A 118 -4.13 12.95 -13.49
N ARG A 119 -5.14 12.18 -13.07
CA ARG A 119 -5.72 12.30 -11.72
C ARG A 119 -4.72 11.92 -10.65
N GLY A 120 -4.00 10.81 -10.83
CA GLY A 120 -2.98 10.37 -9.90
C GLY A 120 -1.88 11.40 -9.71
N ALA A 121 -1.38 11.97 -10.80
CA ALA A 121 -0.38 13.05 -10.76
C ALA A 121 -0.87 14.30 -10.03
N ALA A 122 -2.12 14.73 -10.27
CA ALA A 122 -2.70 15.88 -9.58
C ALA A 122 -2.83 15.62 -8.06
N ILE A 123 -3.30 14.44 -7.65
CA ILE A 123 -3.38 14.05 -6.24
C ILE A 123 -1.99 14.02 -5.61
N ALA A 124 -1.01 13.39 -6.27
CA ALA A 124 0.36 13.33 -5.79
C ALA A 124 0.98 14.72 -5.62
N ALA A 125 0.75 15.63 -6.58
CA ALA A 125 1.22 17.00 -6.48
C ALA A 125 0.62 17.72 -5.25
N VAL A 126 -0.69 17.58 -5.02
CA VAL A 126 -1.37 18.21 -3.87
C VAL A 126 -0.89 17.63 -2.55
N ILE A 127 -0.92 16.30 -2.41
CA ILE A 127 -0.54 15.62 -1.16
C ILE A 127 0.94 15.78 -0.89
N GLY A 128 1.79 15.58 -1.89
CA GLY A 128 3.24 15.69 -1.78
C GLY A 128 3.68 17.10 -1.40
N SER A 129 3.13 18.13 -2.06
CA SER A 129 3.42 19.53 -1.71
C SER A 129 2.97 19.86 -0.28
N THR A 130 1.80 19.37 0.13
CA THR A 130 1.30 19.55 1.50
C THR A 130 2.21 18.85 2.52
N GLY A 131 2.68 17.64 2.21
CA GLY A 131 3.61 16.89 3.04
C GLY A 131 4.96 17.60 3.21
N ILE A 132 5.53 18.12 2.12
CA ILE A 132 6.77 18.93 2.15
C ILE A 132 6.56 20.19 2.99
N ALA A 133 5.46 20.92 2.79
CA ALA A 133 5.16 22.12 3.57
C ALA A 133 5.05 21.82 5.07
N PHE A 134 4.35 20.74 5.43
CA PHE A 134 4.23 20.30 6.82
C PHE A 134 5.59 19.89 7.41
N TYR A 135 6.41 19.14 6.66
CA TYR A 135 7.75 18.75 7.07
C TYR A 135 8.62 19.97 7.37
N LEU A 136 8.64 20.95 6.48
CA LEU A 136 9.41 22.18 6.65
C LEU A 136 8.91 23.01 7.84
N ALA A 137 7.60 23.07 8.07
CA ALA A 137 7.02 23.75 9.23
C ALA A 137 7.40 23.04 10.54
N ALA A 138 7.25 21.72 10.61
CA ALA A 138 7.61 20.94 11.80
C ALA A 138 9.11 21.07 12.13
N ARG A 139 9.97 21.05 11.11
CA ARG A 139 11.40 21.29 11.27
C ARG A 139 11.69 22.71 11.75
N GLY A 140 11.01 23.72 11.19
CA GLY A 140 11.12 25.12 11.63
C GLY A 140 10.68 25.33 13.10
N LEU A 141 9.79 24.48 13.60
CA LEU A 141 9.35 24.45 14.99
C LEU A 141 10.24 23.60 15.92
N GLY A 142 11.34 23.02 15.40
CA GLY A 142 12.32 22.26 16.18
C GLY A 142 11.95 20.79 16.44
N PHE A 143 10.97 20.22 15.73
CA PHE A 143 10.71 18.78 15.79
C PHE A 143 11.78 18.00 15.02
N ASN A 144 12.34 16.96 15.65
CA ASN A 144 13.29 16.05 15.01
C ASN A 144 12.53 14.95 14.26
N LEU A 145 12.55 14.99 12.93
CA LEU A 145 11.88 14.03 12.05
C LEU A 145 12.93 13.34 11.17
N THR A 146 13.62 12.34 11.72
CA THR A 146 14.60 11.56 10.95
C THR A 146 13.94 10.31 10.38
N VAL A 147 13.38 10.44 9.18
CA VAL A 147 12.98 9.28 8.37
C VAL A 147 14.00 9.16 7.24
N VAL A 148 14.59 7.97 7.09
CA VAL A 148 15.57 7.67 6.04
C VAL A 148 14.85 6.82 4.98
N PRO A 149 14.36 7.42 3.88
CA PRO A 149 13.49 6.73 2.91
C PRO A 149 14.23 5.65 2.11
N GLU A 150 15.54 5.75 1.96
CA GLU A 150 16.38 4.75 1.29
C GLU A 150 17.82 4.79 1.78
N ALA A 151 18.50 3.63 1.74
CA ALA A 151 19.91 3.48 2.06
C ALA A 151 20.59 2.44 1.14
N LEU A 152 20.20 2.41 -0.15
CA LEU A 152 20.83 1.53 -1.13
C LEU A 152 22.20 2.08 -1.56
N PRO A 153 23.18 1.18 -1.85
CA PRO A 153 24.52 1.59 -2.29
C PRO A 153 24.45 2.35 -3.62
N ASP A 154 25.47 3.14 -3.93
CA ASP A 154 25.55 3.86 -5.20
C ASP A 154 25.89 2.90 -6.35
N VAL A 155 24.85 2.36 -6.98
CA VAL A 155 24.90 1.36 -8.06
C VAL A 155 23.86 1.69 -9.12
N TRP A 156 24.11 1.31 -10.37
CA TRP A 156 23.26 1.69 -11.50
C TRP A 156 21.79 1.25 -11.35
N TRP A 157 21.53 0.11 -10.69
CA TRP A 157 20.19 -0.43 -10.50
C TRP A 157 19.43 0.18 -9.30
N LYS A 158 20.06 1.06 -8.50
CA LYS A 158 19.44 1.72 -7.35
C LYS A 158 18.13 2.40 -7.73
N TYR A 159 18.15 3.32 -8.70
CA TYR A 159 16.95 4.06 -9.09
C TYR A 159 15.86 3.18 -9.71
N PRO A 160 16.18 2.25 -10.65
CA PRO A 160 15.19 1.26 -11.10
C PRO A 160 14.52 0.49 -9.97
N VAL A 161 15.29 0.00 -8.99
CA VAL A 161 14.74 -0.75 -7.84
C VAL A 161 13.88 0.14 -6.96
N LEU A 162 14.28 1.38 -6.68
CA LEU A 162 13.45 2.31 -5.89
C LEU A 162 12.11 2.61 -6.57
N VAL A 163 12.10 2.77 -7.90
CA VAL A 163 10.86 2.96 -8.66
C VAL A 163 9.97 1.71 -8.61
N LEU A 164 10.56 0.52 -8.76
CA LEU A 164 9.81 -0.75 -8.66
C LEU A 164 9.26 -0.97 -7.25
N SER A 165 10.03 -0.66 -6.21
CA SER A 165 9.61 -0.72 -4.81
C SER A 165 8.43 0.21 -4.53
N ALA A 166 8.51 1.47 -4.98
CA ALA A 166 7.41 2.44 -4.89
C ALA A 166 6.13 1.95 -5.59
N MET A 167 6.26 1.43 -6.81
CA MET A 167 5.13 0.86 -7.54
C MET A 167 4.56 -0.37 -6.83
N GLN A 168 5.41 -1.22 -6.26
CA GLN A 168 4.98 -2.41 -5.53
C GLN A 168 4.18 -2.03 -4.28
N ASN A 169 4.64 -1.06 -3.48
CA ASN A 169 3.93 -0.59 -2.30
C ASN A 169 2.55 -0.05 -2.69
N ALA A 170 2.52 0.85 -3.67
CA ALA A 170 1.29 1.42 -4.18
C ALA A 170 0.31 0.35 -4.68
N ILE A 171 0.78 -0.62 -5.47
CA ILE A 171 -0.09 -1.68 -5.99
C ILE A 171 -0.62 -2.54 -4.83
N LEU A 172 0.25 -2.97 -3.91
CA LEU A 172 -0.15 -3.80 -2.77
C LEU A 172 -1.20 -3.09 -1.91
N GLU A 173 -0.91 -1.87 -1.48
CA GLU A 173 -1.76 -1.12 -0.57
C GLU A 173 -3.08 -0.70 -1.19
N GLU A 174 -3.08 -0.13 -2.39
CA GLU A 174 -4.32 0.35 -2.99
C GLU A 174 -5.23 -0.80 -3.43
N VAL A 175 -4.66 -1.90 -3.93
CA VAL A 175 -5.46 -3.08 -4.28
C VAL A 175 -6.04 -3.72 -3.03
N VAL A 176 -5.26 -3.93 -1.98
CA VAL A 176 -5.71 -4.67 -0.79
C VAL A 176 -6.59 -3.80 0.12
N VAL A 177 -6.12 -2.61 0.52
CA VAL A 177 -6.73 -1.79 1.57
C VAL A 177 -7.91 -0.97 1.06
N VAL A 178 -7.84 -0.51 -0.19
CA VAL A 178 -8.89 0.32 -0.79
C VAL A 178 -9.80 -0.51 -1.69
N GLY A 179 -9.24 -1.23 -2.67
CA GLY A 179 -10.05 -2.02 -3.60
C GLY A 179 -10.75 -3.21 -2.94
N TYR A 180 -9.97 -4.17 -2.47
CA TYR A 180 -10.45 -5.46 -2.00
C TYR A 180 -11.15 -5.37 -0.64
N LEU A 181 -10.52 -4.72 0.35
CA LEU A 181 -11.07 -4.64 1.70
C LEU A 181 -12.40 -3.90 1.73
N LEU A 182 -12.53 -2.74 1.06
CA LEU A 182 -13.82 -2.02 1.04
C LEU A 182 -14.92 -2.84 0.37
N ARG A 183 -14.59 -3.56 -0.72
CA ARG A 183 -15.52 -4.49 -1.37
C ARG A 183 -15.98 -5.57 -0.40
N ARG A 184 -15.04 -6.22 0.29
CA ARG A 184 -15.33 -7.31 1.24
C ARG A 184 -16.12 -6.83 2.45
N LEU A 185 -15.76 -5.70 3.04
CA LEU A 185 -16.52 -5.09 4.14
C LEU A 185 -17.95 -4.75 3.72
N GLY A 186 -18.15 -4.21 2.51
CA GLY A 186 -19.47 -3.98 1.94
C GLY A 186 -20.29 -5.28 1.76
N GLN A 187 -19.67 -6.35 1.27
CA GLN A 187 -20.31 -7.67 1.15
C GLN A 187 -20.64 -8.30 2.52
N LEU A 188 -19.87 -7.96 3.56
CA LEU A 188 -20.13 -8.35 4.94
C LEU A 188 -21.21 -7.48 5.62
N GLY A 189 -21.70 -6.44 4.94
CA GLY A 189 -22.77 -5.57 5.44
C GLY A 189 -22.30 -4.36 6.25
N TRP A 190 -21.02 -4.01 6.20
CA TRP A 190 -20.52 -2.81 6.87
C TRP A 190 -21.04 -1.55 6.19
N THR A 191 -21.34 -0.52 7.00
CA THR A 191 -21.72 0.78 6.45
C THR A 191 -20.53 1.44 5.74
N PRO A 192 -20.78 2.35 4.78
CA PRO A 192 -19.70 3.11 4.15
C PRO A 192 -18.84 3.88 5.18
N GLY A 193 -19.43 4.42 6.23
CA GLY A 193 -18.66 5.09 7.29
C GLY A 193 -17.70 4.12 7.99
N ALA A 194 -18.21 2.98 8.46
CA ALA A 194 -17.40 1.99 9.18
C ALA A 194 -16.28 1.40 8.30
N ALA A 195 -16.56 1.10 7.03
CA ALA A 195 -15.56 0.58 6.11
C ALA A 195 -14.44 1.60 5.80
N LEU A 196 -14.77 2.90 5.76
CA LEU A 196 -13.77 3.96 5.59
C LEU A 196 -12.85 4.04 6.81
N VAL A 197 -13.41 4.06 8.02
CA VAL A 197 -12.63 4.11 9.25
C VAL A 197 -11.73 2.88 9.36
N ALA A 198 -12.26 1.68 9.12
CA ALA A 198 -11.48 0.45 9.17
C ALA A 198 -10.31 0.45 8.17
N SER A 199 -10.56 0.87 6.93
CA SER A 199 -9.53 0.98 5.89
C SER A 199 -8.46 2.02 6.24
N ALA A 200 -8.85 3.20 6.73
CA ALA A 200 -7.91 4.25 7.14
C ALA A 200 -7.07 3.85 8.36
N VAL A 201 -7.68 3.23 9.38
CA VAL A 201 -6.97 2.74 10.58
C VAL A 201 -6.01 1.61 10.21
N LEU A 202 -6.43 0.67 9.35
CA LEU A 202 -5.53 -0.36 8.84
C LEU A 202 -4.35 0.26 8.11
N ARG A 203 -4.59 1.28 7.27
CA ARG A 203 -3.51 2.01 6.60
C ARG A 203 -2.53 2.61 7.61
N GLY A 204 -3.02 3.38 8.58
CA GLY A 204 -2.16 3.94 9.62
C GLY A 204 -1.36 2.87 10.36
N SER A 205 -1.99 1.73 10.70
CA SER A 205 -1.37 0.73 11.59
C SER A 205 -0.10 0.12 11.03
N TYR A 206 -0.05 -0.22 9.73
CA TYR A 206 1.17 -0.74 9.12
C TYR A 206 2.24 0.32 8.86
N HIS A 207 1.97 1.60 9.14
CA HIS A 207 2.97 2.68 9.16
C HIS A 207 3.37 3.12 10.57
N LEU A 208 2.87 2.46 11.63
CA LEU A 208 3.15 2.87 13.01
C LEU A 208 4.64 2.79 13.37
N TYR A 209 5.43 1.95 12.67
CA TYR A 209 6.89 1.89 12.83
C TYR A 209 7.60 3.21 12.46
N GLN A 210 6.95 4.08 11.69
CA GLN A 210 7.43 5.43 11.35
C GLN A 210 7.12 6.45 12.47
N GLY A 211 6.46 6.01 13.54
CA GLY A 211 6.00 6.85 14.65
C GLY A 211 4.56 7.38 14.45
N ILE A 212 4.10 8.16 15.44
CA ILE A 212 2.73 8.69 15.48
C ILE A 212 2.42 9.59 14.28
N GLY A 213 3.41 10.36 13.81
CA GLY A 213 3.26 11.19 12.61
C GLY A 213 3.00 10.37 11.35
N GLY A 214 3.76 9.29 11.13
CA GLY A 214 3.55 8.37 10.02
C GLY A 214 2.20 7.66 10.09
N PHE A 215 1.79 7.22 11.29
CA PHE A 215 0.46 6.65 11.54
C PHE A 215 -0.66 7.62 11.13
N LEU A 216 -0.67 8.84 11.68
CA LEU A 216 -1.72 9.82 11.43
C LEU A 216 -1.72 10.31 9.97
N GLY A 217 -0.55 10.57 9.39
CA GLY A 217 -0.42 11.00 7.99
C GLY A 217 -1.02 9.97 7.04
N ASN A 218 -0.75 8.69 7.27
CA ASN A 218 -1.27 7.60 6.46
C ASN A 218 -2.76 7.32 6.71
N MET A 219 -3.28 7.52 7.93
CA MET A 219 -4.72 7.52 8.16
C MET A 219 -5.43 8.60 7.33
N VAL A 220 -4.91 9.83 7.33
CA VAL A 220 -5.48 10.95 6.57
C VAL A 220 -5.44 10.66 5.07
N MET A 221 -4.31 10.18 4.55
CA MET A 221 -4.21 9.75 3.15
C MET A 221 -5.24 8.65 2.85
N GLY A 222 -5.40 7.66 3.74
CA GLY A 222 -6.38 6.60 3.61
C GLY A 222 -7.81 7.13 3.50
N VAL A 223 -8.21 8.10 4.33
CA VAL A 223 -9.53 8.75 4.24
C VAL A 223 -9.73 9.40 2.86
N VAL A 224 -8.74 10.17 2.39
CA VAL A 224 -8.79 10.83 1.07
C VAL A 224 -8.92 9.80 -0.04
N PHE A 225 -8.14 8.73 0.01
CA PHE A 225 -8.11 7.70 -1.02
C PHE A 225 -9.39 6.87 -1.05
N VAL A 226 -9.96 6.51 0.11
CA VAL A 226 -11.28 5.86 0.18
C VAL A 226 -12.36 6.77 -0.39
N TYR A 227 -12.33 8.07 -0.09
CA TYR A 227 -13.29 9.02 -0.65
C TYR A 227 -13.19 9.10 -2.19
N LEU A 228 -11.98 9.26 -2.72
CA LEU A 228 -11.73 9.31 -4.17
C LEU A 228 -12.06 7.99 -4.87
N TYR A 229 -11.76 6.85 -4.23
CA TYR A 229 -12.14 5.54 -4.71
C TYR A 229 -13.65 5.41 -4.84
N ARG A 230 -14.42 5.84 -3.85
CA ARG A 230 -15.90 5.82 -3.92
C ARG A 230 -16.43 6.75 -5.00
N ARG A 231 -15.78 7.88 -5.23
CA ARG A 231 -16.17 8.84 -6.26
C ARG A 231 -15.95 8.31 -7.68
N TRP A 232 -14.87 7.55 -7.90
CA TRP A 232 -14.45 7.10 -9.23
C TRP A 232 -14.71 5.61 -9.51
N GLY A 233 -14.87 4.81 -8.46
CA GLY A 233 -14.97 3.34 -8.52
C GLY A 233 -13.68 2.66 -8.98
N ARG A 234 -12.52 3.30 -8.81
CA ARG A 234 -11.25 2.85 -9.40
C ARG A 234 -10.05 3.11 -8.51
N VAL A 235 -9.22 2.09 -8.33
CA VAL A 235 -7.92 2.22 -7.63
C VAL A 235 -6.79 2.71 -8.56
N GLY A 236 -6.94 2.61 -9.89
CA GLY A 236 -5.92 3.04 -10.86
C GLY A 236 -5.30 4.42 -10.60
N PRO A 237 -6.10 5.50 -10.43
CA PRO A 237 -5.56 6.82 -10.09
C PRO A 237 -4.82 6.87 -8.75
N LEU A 238 -5.25 6.06 -7.78
CA LEU A 238 -4.67 6.02 -6.43
C LEU A 238 -3.32 5.31 -6.44
N VAL A 239 -3.20 4.21 -7.21
CA VAL A 239 -1.93 3.52 -7.43
C VAL A 239 -0.92 4.47 -8.06
N VAL A 240 -1.33 5.25 -9.06
CA VAL A 240 -0.46 6.28 -9.67
C VAL A 240 -0.07 7.32 -8.63
N ALA A 241 -1.03 7.89 -7.89
CA ALA A 241 -0.77 8.92 -6.90
C ALA A 241 0.25 8.44 -5.85
N HIS A 242 0.00 7.26 -5.29
CA HIS A 242 0.86 6.63 -4.30
C HIS A 242 2.26 6.35 -4.88
N SER A 243 2.34 5.74 -6.07
CA SER A 243 3.63 5.46 -6.71
C SER A 243 4.45 6.73 -6.89
N LEU A 244 3.83 7.84 -7.32
CA LEU A 244 4.53 9.11 -7.52
C LEU A 244 4.99 9.74 -6.19
N LEU A 245 4.21 9.61 -5.12
CA LEU A 245 4.60 10.05 -3.79
C LEU A 245 5.81 9.26 -3.28
N ASP A 246 5.78 7.94 -3.39
CA ASP A 246 6.87 7.06 -2.97
C ASP A 246 8.12 7.24 -3.83
N ILE A 247 7.98 7.37 -5.16
CA ILE A 247 9.11 7.70 -6.05
C ILE A 247 9.72 9.04 -5.64
N GLY A 248 8.89 10.05 -5.38
CA GLY A 248 9.34 11.36 -4.91
C GLY A 248 10.10 11.27 -3.59
N ALA A 249 9.62 10.46 -2.64
CA ALA A 249 10.28 10.24 -1.36
C ALA A 249 11.59 9.45 -1.51
N PHE A 250 11.60 8.35 -2.26
CA PHE A 250 12.76 7.46 -2.37
C PHE A 250 13.84 8.04 -3.29
N VAL A 251 13.48 8.33 -4.54
CA VAL A 251 14.43 8.86 -5.54
C VAL A 251 14.79 10.31 -5.22
N GLY A 252 13.83 11.12 -4.78
CA GLY A 252 14.10 12.50 -4.39
C GLY A 252 15.06 12.59 -3.21
N TYR A 253 14.89 11.73 -2.19
CA TYR A 253 15.86 11.65 -1.09
C TYR A 253 17.23 11.20 -1.59
N ALA A 254 17.31 10.12 -2.39
CA ALA A 254 18.57 9.63 -2.96
C ALA A 254 19.36 10.70 -3.72
N LEU A 255 18.65 11.58 -4.44
CA LEU A 255 19.27 12.63 -5.26
C LEU A 255 19.68 13.86 -4.44
N LEU A 256 18.96 14.20 -3.37
CA LEU A 256 19.08 15.47 -2.64
C LEU A 256 19.75 15.35 -1.27
N ALA A 257 19.70 14.19 -0.62
CA ALA A 257 20.36 13.97 0.67
C ALA A 257 21.86 14.31 0.57
N GLY A 258 22.37 15.07 1.53
CA GLY A 258 23.76 15.56 1.53
C GLY A 258 24.05 16.72 0.56
N LYS A 259 23.09 17.11 -0.29
CA LYS A 259 23.21 18.26 -1.22
C LYS A 259 22.37 19.46 -0.81
N VAL A 260 21.36 19.26 0.04
CA VAL A 260 20.49 20.33 0.55
C VAL A 260 20.51 20.36 2.07
N GLY A 261 20.60 21.55 2.66
CA GLY A 261 20.71 21.74 4.11
C GLY A 261 19.41 21.48 4.89
N TRP A 262 18.36 20.99 4.24
CA TRP A 262 17.06 20.75 4.85
C TRP A 262 16.62 19.29 4.95
N LEU A 263 17.30 18.38 4.24
CA LEU A 263 17.10 16.94 4.42
C LEU A 263 17.99 16.43 5.55
N PRO A 264 17.49 15.53 6.40
CA PRO A 264 18.31 14.89 7.40
C PRO A 264 19.23 13.90 6.70
N THR A 265 20.52 13.95 7.03
CA THR A 265 21.49 12.92 6.67
C THR A 265 21.91 12.23 7.96
N ALA A 266 21.95 10.89 7.94
CA ALA A 266 22.48 10.10 9.04
C ALA A 266 23.98 10.37 9.25
#